data_AF-F8NVC3-F1
#
_entry.id   AF-F8NVC3-F1
#
_cell.length_a   1.000
_cell.length_b   1.000
_cell.length_c   1.000
_cell.angle_alpha   90.00
_cell.angle_beta   90.00
_cell.angle_gamma   90.00
#
_symmetry.space_group_name_H-M   'P 1'
#
loop_
_entity.id
_entity.type
_entity.pdbx_description
1 polymer ?
#
loop_
_entity_poly.entity_id
_entity_poly.type
_entity_poly.pdbx_seq_one_letter_code
_entity_poly.pdbx_strand_id
1 'polypeptide(L)'
;MLPSFTPPIYEPHAYAYAGLAFSQLPTIAQHYLTTVARLMPPAAYDPSAIHEERSRLSLSLFRSLQGIDIAMVEKRQEAYSIAKLGDTSPTHEWYETALQKDQERLHEVFNVLLPERERTLDEFMIKFDALVWLDVDGHEDFSLEQWQEHRNNLSTPILNYTGQALVALDSAVSKKNVEGDDNWRSPSVPVSPIWRTHSPRYPRPDKAHSEMQWKVERTLQDIRNKHRGSAYHPPSSVYGGKWHSRKNGRPHSG
;
A
#
# COMPACT_ATOMS: atom_id res chain seq x y z
N MET A 1 25.22 -6.52 -6.33
CA MET A 1 24.55 -5.73 -5.27
C MET A 1 23.07 -5.64 -5.64
N LEU A 2 22.17 -5.79 -4.67
CA LEU A 2 20.75 -5.45 -4.85
C LEU A 2 20.64 -3.98 -5.28
N PRO A 3 19.75 -3.60 -6.22
CA PRO A 3 19.47 -2.18 -6.48
C PRO A 3 19.00 -1.51 -5.18
N SER A 4 19.04 -0.17 -5.11
CA SER A 4 18.46 0.55 -3.97
C SER A 4 16.96 0.27 -3.88
N PHE A 5 16.44 0.08 -2.66
CA PHE A 5 15.01 -0.01 -2.45
C PHE A 5 14.39 1.39 -2.53
N THR A 6 13.40 1.54 -3.42
CA THR A 6 12.61 2.76 -3.50
C THR A 6 11.26 2.47 -2.86
N PRO A 7 10.90 3.16 -1.76
CA PRO A 7 9.61 2.94 -1.13
C PRO A 7 8.49 3.42 -2.05
N PRO A 8 7.30 2.80 -1.99
CA PRO A 8 6.11 3.32 -2.65
C PRO A 8 5.84 4.74 -2.17
N ILE A 9 5.57 5.66 -3.11
CA ILE A 9 5.16 7.02 -2.79
C ILE A 9 3.68 6.96 -2.43
N TYR A 10 3.33 7.48 -1.25
CA TYR A 10 1.95 7.66 -0.84
C TYR A 10 1.57 9.13 -0.96
N GLU A 11 0.48 9.39 -1.68
CA GLU A 11 -0.06 10.73 -1.88
C GLU A 11 -1.40 10.85 -1.16
N PRO A 12 -1.44 11.47 0.03
CA PRO A 12 -2.68 11.62 0.75
C PRO A 12 -3.70 12.49 0.01
N HIS A 13 -4.98 12.17 0.19
CA HIS A 13 -6.07 13.00 -0.31
C HIS A 13 -6.06 14.42 0.28
N ALA A 14 -6.67 15.36 -0.46
CA ALA A 14 -6.85 16.72 0.00
C ALA A 14 -7.72 16.77 1.27
N TYR A 15 -7.38 17.66 2.18
CA TYR A 15 -8.12 17.91 3.41
C TYR A 15 -9.51 18.48 3.08
N ALA A 16 -10.53 17.89 3.70
CA ALA A 16 -11.92 18.20 3.37
C ALA A 16 -12.83 18.42 4.60
N TYR A 17 -12.26 18.44 5.82
CA TYR A 17 -13.08 18.49 7.04
C TYR A 17 -13.34 19.92 7.53
N ALA A 18 -12.67 20.93 6.97
CA ALA A 18 -12.87 22.32 7.32
C ALA A 18 -14.35 22.73 7.22
N GLY A 19 -14.88 23.34 8.29
CA GLY A 19 -16.26 23.82 8.34
C GLY A 19 -17.35 22.75 8.42
N LEU A 20 -16.99 21.46 8.45
CA LEU A 20 -17.96 20.39 8.63
C LEU A 20 -18.42 20.32 10.09
N ALA A 21 -19.71 20.09 10.29
CA ALA A 21 -20.23 19.64 11.59
C ALA A 21 -19.82 18.18 11.85
N PHE A 22 -19.78 17.77 13.12
CA PHE A 22 -19.41 16.40 13.51
C PHE A 22 -20.20 15.32 12.74
N SER A 23 -21.51 15.50 12.56
CA SER A 23 -22.37 14.55 11.85
C SER A 23 -22.09 14.45 10.34
N GLN A 24 -21.33 15.39 9.76
CA GLN A 24 -20.95 15.42 8.35
C GLN A 24 -19.57 14.80 8.10
N LEU A 25 -18.81 14.49 9.16
CA LEU A 25 -17.54 13.79 9.04
C LEU A 25 -17.75 12.36 8.52
N PRO A 26 -16.76 11.72 7.87
CA PRO A 26 -16.87 10.30 7.51
C PRO A 26 -17.14 9.41 8.73
N THR A 27 -17.93 8.34 8.55
CA THR A 27 -18.33 7.44 9.64
C THR A 27 -17.14 6.89 10.43
N ILE A 28 -16.03 6.59 9.75
CA ILE A 28 -14.78 6.12 10.38
C ILE A 28 -14.20 7.19 11.32
N ALA A 29 -14.19 8.47 10.89
CA ALA A 29 -13.73 9.58 11.71
C ALA A 29 -14.64 9.79 12.94
N GLN A 30 -15.96 9.78 12.75
CA GLN A 30 -16.92 9.89 13.85
C GLN A 30 -16.74 8.76 14.89
N HIS A 31 -16.63 7.51 14.42
CA HIS A 31 -16.41 6.36 15.28
C HIS A 31 -15.08 6.45 16.03
N TYR A 32 -14.02 6.88 15.33
CA TYR A 32 -12.71 7.06 15.93
C TYR A 32 -12.75 8.09 17.07
N LEU A 33 -13.28 9.30 16.83
CA LEU A 33 -13.37 10.36 17.84
C LEU A 33 -14.20 9.94 19.06
N THR A 34 -15.36 9.30 18.83
CA THR A 34 -16.28 8.93 19.91
C THR A 34 -15.86 7.70 20.71
N THR A 35 -15.39 6.66 20.03
CA THR A 35 -15.25 5.31 20.62
C THR A 35 -13.80 4.96 20.90
N VAL A 36 -12.90 5.28 19.97
CA VAL A 36 -11.50 4.83 20.00
C VAL A 36 -10.59 5.84 20.72
N ALA A 37 -10.65 7.10 20.31
CA ALA A 37 -9.91 8.21 20.89
C ALA A 37 -10.64 8.79 22.12
N ARG A 38 -11.97 8.69 22.15
CA ARG A 38 -12.83 9.29 23.20
C ARG A 38 -12.60 10.79 23.36
N LEU A 39 -12.27 11.46 22.27
CA LEU A 39 -12.08 12.91 22.17
C LEU A 39 -13.39 13.58 21.78
N MET A 40 -14.36 13.48 22.68
CA MET A 40 -15.60 14.27 22.65
C MET A 40 -15.60 15.20 23.85
N PRO A 41 -16.39 16.29 23.83
CA PRO A 41 -16.51 17.18 24.98
C PRO A 41 -16.70 16.42 26.30
N PRO A 42 -15.94 16.78 27.36
CA PRO A 42 -15.05 17.95 27.46
C PRO A 42 -13.62 17.72 26.95
N ALA A 43 -13.19 16.47 26.71
CA ALA A 43 -11.79 16.15 26.36
C ALA A 43 -11.34 16.74 25.00
N ALA A 44 -12.29 16.99 24.10
CA ALA A 44 -12.07 17.67 22.82
C ALA A 44 -11.53 19.11 22.97
N TYR A 45 -11.62 19.71 24.15
CA TYR A 45 -11.15 21.07 24.43
C TYR A 45 -9.73 21.14 25.01
N ASP A 46 -9.07 20.00 25.23
CA ASP A 46 -7.68 19.97 25.71
C ASP A 46 -6.71 19.74 24.53
N PRO A 47 -5.94 20.76 24.09
CA PRO A 47 -4.94 20.60 23.04
C PRO A 47 -3.91 19.52 23.35
N SER A 48 -3.62 19.28 24.64
CA SER A 48 -2.66 18.26 25.08
C SER A 48 -3.17 16.86 24.77
N ALA A 49 -4.46 16.61 25.00
CA ALA A 49 -5.11 15.34 24.70
C ALA A 49 -5.12 15.04 23.20
N ILE A 50 -5.36 16.05 22.36
CA ILE A 50 -5.30 15.93 20.89
C ILE A 50 -3.86 15.60 20.44
N HIS A 51 -2.85 16.26 21.02
CA HIS A 51 -1.45 16.00 20.73
C HIS A 51 -1.01 14.58 21.14
N GLU A 52 -1.39 14.14 22.35
CA GLU A 52 -1.12 12.77 22.81
C GLU A 52 -1.76 11.74 21.86
N GLU A 53 -3.00 11.98 21.45
CA GLU A 53 -3.71 11.08 20.55
C GLU A 53 -3.09 11.03 19.16
N ARG A 54 -2.60 12.15 18.62
CA ARG A 54 -1.81 12.17 17.36
C ARG A 54 -0.57 11.29 17.49
N SER A 55 0.11 11.37 18.62
CA SER A 55 1.32 10.56 18.89
C SER A 55 0.97 9.06 18.97
N ARG A 56 -0.13 8.72 19.66
CA ARG A 56 -0.64 7.34 19.76
C ARG A 56 -1.04 6.79 18.39
N LEU A 57 -1.75 7.57 17.59
CA LEU A 57 -2.17 7.20 16.24
C LEU A 57 -0.96 6.97 15.33
N SER A 58 0.07 7.83 15.42
CA SER A 58 1.32 7.67 14.68
C SER A 58 2.04 6.37 15.05
N LEU A 59 2.13 6.05 16.33
CA LEU A 59 2.71 4.78 16.78
C LEU A 59 1.91 3.57 16.29
N SER A 60 0.57 3.67 16.30
CA SER A 60 -0.30 2.62 15.77
C SER A 60 -0.06 2.40 14.28
N LEU A 61 0.11 3.46 13.49
CA LEU A 61 0.44 3.36 12.07
C LEU A 61 1.71 2.53 11.85
N PHE A 62 2.80 2.85 12.56
CA PHE A 62 4.06 2.11 12.40
C PHE A 62 3.92 0.63 12.74
N ARG A 63 3.16 0.29 13.78
CA ARG A 63 2.88 -1.11 14.13
C ARG A 63 2.07 -1.82 13.08
N SER A 64 1.04 -1.16 12.53
CA SER A 64 0.20 -1.74 11.47
C SER A 64 0.99 -1.98 10.18
N LEU A 65 1.92 -1.10 9.83
CA LEU A 65 2.75 -1.24 8.64
C LEU A 65 3.84 -2.31 8.77
N GLN A 66 4.29 -2.62 10.00
CA GLN A 66 5.45 -3.47 10.23
C GLN A 66 5.36 -4.85 9.54
N GLY A 67 4.21 -5.52 9.64
CA GLY A 67 4.03 -6.84 9.02
C GLY A 67 4.10 -6.78 7.49
N ILE A 68 3.45 -5.77 6.91
CA ILE A 68 3.41 -5.54 5.46
C ILE A 68 4.81 -5.20 4.95
N ASP A 69 5.52 -4.29 5.64
CA ASP A 69 6.87 -3.86 5.28
C ASP A 69 7.88 -5.01 5.35
N ILE A 70 7.78 -5.89 6.37
CA ILE A 70 8.59 -7.12 6.47
C ILE A 70 8.31 -8.04 5.27
N ALA A 71 7.05 -8.33 4.98
CA ALA A 71 6.67 -9.20 3.86
C ALA A 71 7.17 -8.66 2.51
N MET A 72 7.10 -7.34 2.29
CA MET A 72 7.63 -6.70 1.09
C MET A 72 9.15 -6.90 0.95
N VAL A 73 9.91 -6.74 2.04
CA VAL A 73 11.36 -6.96 2.05
C VAL A 73 11.68 -8.43 1.80
N GLU A 74 10.96 -9.36 2.43
CA GLU A 74 11.13 -10.81 2.21
C GLU A 74 10.91 -11.18 0.74
N LYS A 75 9.84 -10.67 0.11
CA LYS A 75 9.58 -10.90 -1.32
C LYS A 75 10.69 -10.36 -2.22
N ARG A 76 11.31 -9.23 -1.86
CA ARG A 76 12.47 -8.71 -2.60
C ARG A 76 13.71 -9.59 -2.42
N GLN A 77 13.98 -10.10 -1.22
CA GLN A 77 15.10 -11.00 -0.97
C GLN A 77 14.91 -12.34 -1.67
N GLU A 78 13.68 -12.86 -1.75
CA GLU A 78 13.34 -14.04 -2.54
C GLU A 78 13.72 -13.85 -4.02
N ALA A 79 13.36 -12.70 -4.62
CA ALA A 79 13.72 -12.38 -6.00
C ALA A 79 15.23 -12.38 -6.24
N TYR A 80 16.00 -11.82 -5.30
CA TYR A 80 17.45 -11.77 -5.38
C TYR A 80 18.08 -13.16 -5.29
N SER A 81 17.61 -14.00 -4.37
CA SER A 81 18.09 -15.37 -4.21
C SER A 81 17.83 -16.21 -5.45
N ILE A 82 16.65 -16.06 -6.07
CA ILE A 82 16.32 -16.72 -7.34
C ILE A 82 17.28 -16.27 -8.44
N ALA A 83 17.47 -14.96 -8.63
CA ALA A 83 18.36 -14.41 -9.65
C ALA A 83 19.82 -14.92 -9.50
N LYS A 84 20.33 -14.92 -8.26
CA LYS A 84 21.69 -15.39 -7.96
C LYS A 84 21.90 -16.88 -8.27
N LEU A 85 20.87 -17.70 -8.08
CA LEU A 85 20.91 -19.13 -8.43
C LEU A 85 20.98 -19.35 -9.94
N GLY A 86 20.33 -18.48 -10.72
CA GLY A 86 20.38 -18.47 -12.18
C GLY A 86 21.76 -18.17 -12.76
N ASP A 87 22.52 -17.31 -12.08
CA ASP A 87 23.88 -16.96 -12.49
C ASP A 87 24.87 -18.13 -12.36
N THR A 88 24.61 -19.09 -11.46
CA THR A 88 25.55 -20.19 -11.15
C THR A 88 25.22 -21.50 -11.86
N SER A 89 23.95 -21.80 -12.14
CA SER A 89 23.59 -23.03 -12.86
C SER A 89 22.23 -22.90 -13.58
N PRO A 90 22.20 -22.22 -14.75
CA PRO A 90 20.98 -22.04 -15.50
C PRO A 90 20.57 -23.34 -16.20
N THR A 91 19.49 -23.96 -15.74
CA THR A 91 18.81 -25.08 -16.42
C THR A 91 17.43 -24.65 -16.91
N HIS A 92 16.88 -25.34 -17.91
CA HIS A 92 15.52 -25.06 -18.41
C HIS A 92 14.47 -25.14 -17.30
N GLU A 93 14.55 -26.16 -16.44
CA GLU A 93 13.68 -26.36 -15.28
C GLU A 93 13.83 -25.23 -14.24
N TRP A 94 15.05 -24.71 -14.06
CA TRP A 94 15.28 -23.53 -13.22
C TRP A 94 14.56 -22.30 -13.78
N TYR A 95 14.63 -22.05 -15.10
CA TYR A 95 13.96 -20.90 -15.72
C TYR A 95 12.44 -20.94 -15.54
N GLU A 96 11.81 -22.10 -15.75
CA GLU A 96 10.36 -22.26 -15.57
C GLU A 96 9.95 -22.03 -14.10
N THR A 97 10.70 -22.63 -13.17
CA THR A 97 10.47 -22.45 -11.73
C THR A 97 10.66 -21.00 -11.30
N ALA A 98 11.71 -20.34 -11.79
CA ALA A 98 12.01 -18.94 -11.50
C ALA A 98 10.92 -18.01 -12.03
N LEU A 99 10.42 -18.27 -13.24
CA LEU A 99 9.34 -17.49 -13.83
C LEU A 99 8.03 -17.63 -13.05
N GLN A 100 7.67 -18.85 -12.64
CA GLN A 100 6.48 -19.07 -11.82
C GLN A 100 6.58 -18.35 -10.48
N LYS A 101 7.70 -18.51 -9.76
CA LYS A 101 7.93 -17.82 -8.48
C LYS A 101 7.92 -16.30 -8.64
N ASP A 102 8.45 -15.78 -9.75
CA ASP A 102 8.43 -14.35 -10.00
C ASP A 102 6.99 -13.85 -10.24
N GLN A 103 6.15 -14.61 -10.93
CA GLN A 103 4.73 -14.29 -11.11
C GLN A 103 3.97 -14.30 -9.78
N GLU A 104 4.15 -15.32 -8.95
CA GLU A 104 3.53 -15.42 -7.61
C GLU A 104 3.97 -14.25 -6.72
N ARG A 105 5.26 -13.93 -6.72
CA ARG A 105 5.83 -12.80 -6.00
C ARG A 105 5.26 -11.47 -6.47
N LEU A 106 5.21 -11.24 -7.78
CA LEU A 106 4.66 -10.00 -8.35
C LEU A 106 3.17 -9.88 -8.01
N HIS A 107 2.43 -10.99 -8.06
CA HIS A 107 1.03 -11.00 -7.63
C HIS A 107 0.89 -10.58 -6.17
N GLU A 108 1.66 -11.20 -5.27
CA GLU A 108 1.64 -10.87 -3.84
C GLU A 108 1.99 -9.40 -3.58
N VAL A 109 3.07 -8.89 -4.19
CA VAL A 109 3.50 -7.50 -3.98
C VAL A 109 2.47 -6.51 -4.52
N PHE A 110 2.01 -6.68 -5.76
CA PHE A 110 1.18 -5.68 -6.43
C PHE A 110 -0.31 -5.78 -6.12
N ASN A 111 -0.81 -6.96 -5.79
CA ASN A 111 -2.26 -7.16 -5.57
C ASN A 111 -2.63 -7.36 -4.10
N VAL A 112 -1.66 -7.60 -3.22
CA VAL A 112 -1.91 -7.80 -1.78
C VAL A 112 -1.18 -6.75 -0.96
N LEU A 113 0.16 -6.79 -0.93
CA LEU A 113 0.95 -6.00 0.02
C LEU A 113 0.87 -4.49 -0.24
N LEU A 114 1.03 -4.05 -1.48
CA LEU A 114 0.96 -2.61 -1.81
C LEU A 114 -0.44 -2.03 -1.55
N PRO A 115 -1.55 -2.66 -2.02
CA PRO A 115 -2.89 -2.19 -1.67
C PRO A 115 -3.18 -2.19 -0.17
N GLU A 116 -2.72 -3.19 0.58
CA GLU A 116 -2.92 -3.23 2.03
C GLU A 116 -2.15 -2.11 2.75
N ARG A 117 -0.94 -1.82 2.27
CA ARG A 117 -0.12 -0.71 2.77
C ARG A 117 -0.82 0.63 2.53
N GLU A 118 -1.32 0.86 1.32
CA GLU A 118 -2.04 2.06 0.93
C GLU A 118 -3.32 2.23 1.76
N ARG A 119 -4.13 1.18 1.88
CA ARG A 119 -5.32 1.17 2.73
C ARG A 119 -5.01 1.54 4.19
N THR A 120 -3.90 1.02 4.73
CA THR A 120 -3.47 1.33 6.10
C THR A 120 -3.13 2.82 6.26
N LEU A 121 -2.50 3.41 5.25
CA LEU A 121 -2.18 4.84 5.22
C LEU A 121 -3.43 5.70 5.05
N ASP A 122 -4.37 5.30 4.20
CA ASP A 122 -5.65 6.00 4.03
C ASP A 122 -6.47 6.01 5.31
N GLU A 123 -6.57 4.86 5.99
CA GLU A 123 -7.27 4.77 7.26
C GLU A 123 -6.62 5.63 8.33
N PHE A 124 -5.28 5.68 8.36
CA PHE A 124 -4.55 6.61 9.20
C PHE A 124 -4.91 8.06 8.87
N MET A 125 -4.93 8.45 7.58
CA MET A 125 -5.20 9.83 7.19
C MET A 125 -6.62 10.26 7.53
N ILE A 126 -7.61 9.39 7.38
CA ILE A 126 -9.00 9.66 7.81
C ILE A 126 -9.06 9.97 9.32
N LYS A 127 -8.39 9.17 10.15
CA LYS A 127 -8.34 9.36 11.60
C LYS A 127 -7.53 10.59 11.98
N PHE A 128 -6.44 10.85 11.27
CA PHE A 128 -5.57 11.99 11.49
C PHE A 128 -6.27 13.31 11.15
N ASP A 129 -6.96 13.38 10.01
CA ASP A 129 -7.74 14.54 9.60
C ASP A 129 -8.87 14.83 10.61
N ALA A 130 -9.42 13.80 11.26
CA ALA A 130 -10.37 13.98 12.35
C ALA A 130 -9.76 14.66 13.59
N LEU A 131 -8.48 14.41 13.88
CA LEU A 131 -7.75 15.09 14.95
C LEU A 131 -7.37 16.52 14.56
N VAL A 132 -7.03 16.77 13.29
CA VAL A 132 -6.83 18.13 12.76
C VAL A 132 -8.13 18.93 12.84
N TRP A 133 -9.26 18.30 12.54
CA TRP A 133 -10.58 18.93 12.65
C TRP A 133 -10.92 19.39 14.08
N LEU A 134 -10.39 18.71 15.12
CA LEU A 134 -10.53 19.14 16.51
C LEU A 134 -9.58 20.28 16.91
N ASP A 135 -8.52 20.55 16.14
CA ASP A 135 -7.46 21.52 16.47
C ASP A 135 -7.88 22.98 16.13
N VAL A 136 -9.12 23.34 16.50
CA VAL A 136 -9.78 24.60 16.13
C VAL A 136 -9.24 25.80 16.93
N ASP A 137 -8.69 25.57 18.12
CA ASP A 137 -8.21 26.62 19.01
C ASP A 137 -6.99 27.34 18.40
N GLY A 138 -7.14 28.65 18.15
CA GLY A 138 -6.13 29.47 17.47
C GLY A 138 -6.17 29.44 15.93
N HIS A 139 -7.11 28.73 15.32
CA HIS A 139 -7.19 28.54 13.86
C HIS A 139 -8.60 28.80 13.27
N GLU A 140 -9.46 29.54 13.97
CA GLU A 140 -10.86 29.78 13.57
C GLU A 140 -11.01 30.46 12.19
N ASP A 141 -10.04 31.29 11.80
CA ASP A 141 -10.04 32.03 10.54
C ASP A 141 -9.27 31.33 9.39
N PHE A 142 -8.87 30.08 9.57
CA PHE A 142 -8.11 29.38 8.54
C PHE A 142 -8.94 29.13 7.28
N SER A 143 -8.38 29.52 6.13
CA SER A 143 -8.85 29.08 4.82
C SER A 143 -8.62 27.58 4.63
N LEU A 144 -9.29 26.99 3.64
CA LEU A 144 -9.09 25.57 3.30
C LEU A 144 -7.62 25.26 2.95
N GLU A 145 -6.93 26.18 2.27
CA GLU A 145 -5.52 26.04 1.92
C GLU A 145 -4.62 26.07 3.16
N GLN A 146 -4.91 26.94 4.13
CA GLN A 146 -4.19 27.00 5.41
C GLN A 146 -4.40 25.74 6.23
N TRP A 147 -5.62 25.19 6.24
CA TRP A 147 -5.89 23.89 6.86
C TRP A 147 -5.11 22.75 6.19
N GLN A 148 -5.06 22.73 4.85
CA GLN A 148 -4.26 21.76 4.11
C GLN A 148 -2.78 21.86 4.45
N GLU A 149 -2.23 23.08 4.52
CA GLU A 149 -0.83 23.31 4.87
C GLU A 149 -0.54 22.87 6.32
N HIS A 150 -1.40 23.24 7.27
CA HIS A 150 -1.30 22.82 8.66
C HIS A 150 -1.31 21.30 8.79
N ARG A 151 -2.28 20.64 8.16
CA ARG A 151 -2.39 19.18 8.10
C ARG A 151 -1.13 18.55 7.50
N ASN A 152 -0.60 19.12 6.42
CA ASN A 152 0.61 18.61 5.76
C ASN A 152 1.85 18.79 6.62
N ASN A 153 2.00 19.92 7.31
CA ASN A 153 3.11 20.18 8.23
C ASN A 153 3.16 19.13 9.36
N LEU A 154 2.00 18.68 9.84
CA LEU A 154 1.92 17.67 10.88
C LEU A 154 2.10 16.23 10.35
N SER A 155 1.49 15.91 9.20
CA SER A 155 1.44 14.54 8.68
C SER A 155 2.68 14.13 7.86
N THR A 156 3.25 15.05 7.09
CA THR A 156 4.40 14.76 6.19
C THR A 156 5.59 14.14 6.91
N PRO A 157 6.01 14.63 8.10
CA PRO A 157 7.10 14.00 8.84
C PRO A 157 6.82 12.53 9.22
N ILE A 158 5.58 12.23 9.60
CA ILE A 158 5.13 10.87 9.98
C ILE A 158 5.18 9.96 8.75
N LEU A 159 4.58 10.40 7.64
CA LEU A 159 4.53 9.64 6.39
C LEU A 159 5.94 9.39 5.83
N ASN A 160 6.80 10.41 5.83
CA ASN A 160 8.20 10.26 5.41
C ASN A 160 8.95 9.24 6.26
N TYR A 161 8.72 9.23 7.57
CA TYR A 161 9.33 8.25 8.45
C TYR A 161 8.89 6.82 8.11
N THR A 162 7.62 6.58 7.74
CA THR A 162 7.19 5.24 7.30
C THR A 162 8.00 4.74 6.10
N GLY A 163 8.25 5.61 5.11
CA GLY A 163 9.05 5.26 3.94
C GLY A 163 10.51 5.01 4.29
N GLN A 164 11.09 5.83 5.18
CA GLN A 164 12.46 5.65 5.67
C GLN A 164 12.62 4.37 6.49
N ALA A 165 11.65 4.01 7.32
CA ALA A 165 11.66 2.79 8.12
C ALA A 165 11.70 1.54 7.23
N LEU A 166 10.91 1.51 6.17
CA LEU A 166 10.92 0.43 5.18
C LEU A 166 12.28 0.33 4.45
N VAL A 167 12.86 1.46 4.04
CA VAL A 167 14.21 1.48 3.42
C VAL A 167 15.29 0.98 4.40
N ALA A 168 15.20 1.39 5.66
CA ALA A 168 16.13 0.97 6.71
C ALA A 168 16.01 -0.53 6.98
N LEU A 169 14.78 -1.06 7.00
CA LEU A 169 14.51 -2.49 7.14
C LEU A 169 15.14 -3.30 6.00
N ASP A 170 14.92 -2.90 4.75
CA ASP A 170 15.53 -3.55 3.58
C ASP A 170 17.06 -3.54 3.65
N SER A 171 17.62 -2.40 4.07
CA SER A 171 19.07 -2.24 4.24
C SER A 171 19.64 -3.16 5.32
N ALA A 172 18.93 -3.30 6.46
CA ALA A 172 19.34 -4.16 7.56
C ALA A 172 19.32 -5.64 7.17
N VAL A 173 18.26 -6.08 6.50
CA VAL A 173 18.13 -7.46 5.99
C VAL A 173 19.20 -7.75 4.93
N SER A 174 19.42 -6.81 4.01
CA SER A 174 20.43 -6.96 2.95
C SER A 174 21.85 -7.07 3.51
N LYS A 175 22.22 -6.30 4.54
CA LYS A 175 23.53 -6.40 5.20
C LYS A 175 23.74 -7.75 5.88
N LYS A 176 22.73 -8.24 6.61
CA LYS A 176 22.78 -9.54 7.29
C LYS A 176 23.05 -10.70 6.32
N ASN A 177 22.42 -10.67 5.14
CA ASN A 177 22.60 -11.69 4.11
C ASN A 177 23.99 -11.66 3.45
N VAL A 178 24.74 -10.56 3.59
CA VAL A 178 26.13 -10.44 3.12
C VAL A 178 27.12 -10.91 4.19
N GLU A 179 26.81 -10.69 5.48
CA GLU A 179 27.73 -10.99 6.59
C GLU A 179 27.58 -12.41 7.17
N GLY A 180 26.47 -13.11 6.91
CA GLY A 180 26.30 -14.52 7.25
C GLY A 180 26.53 -14.84 8.74
N ASP A 181 25.62 -14.43 9.63
CA ASP A 181 25.72 -14.84 11.05
C ASP A 181 24.37 -14.98 11.80
N ASP A 182 24.34 -16.03 12.63
CA ASP A 182 23.19 -16.68 13.30
C ASP A 182 22.86 -16.08 14.67
N ASN A 183 22.45 -14.80 14.74
CA ASN A 183 21.98 -14.26 16.02
C ASN A 183 20.86 -13.23 15.87
N TRP A 184 19.62 -13.68 15.96
CA TRP A 184 18.47 -12.78 16.12
C TRP A 184 18.22 -12.49 17.61
N ARG A 185 18.52 -11.26 18.04
CA ARG A 185 17.65 -10.52 18.96
C ARG A 185 16.87 -9.52 18.13
N SER A 186 15.55 -9.48 18.30
CA SER A 186 14.66 -8.53 17.60
C SER A 186 15.24 -7.11 17.68
N PRO A 187 15.23 -6.31 16.60
CA PRO A 187 15.66 -4.94 16.67
C PRO A 187 14.61 -4.20 17.50
N SER A 188 14.95 -3.85 18.73
CA SER A 188 14.21 -2.85 19.49
C SER A 188 14.28 -1.54 18.72
N VAL A 189 13.14 -1.09 18.22
CA VAL A 189 12.96 0.21 17.58
C VAL A 189 13.52 1.27 18.53
N PRO A 190 14.47 2.13 18.11
CA PRO A 190 14.96 3.19 18.96
C PRO A 190 13.84 4.20 19.17
N VAL A 191 13.32 4.28 20.40
CA VAL A 191 12.49 5.38 20.84
C VAL A 191 13.43 6.55 21.14
N SER A 192 13.68 7.43 20.15
CA SER A 192 13.90 8.88 20.32
C SER A 192 14.24 9.57 18.99
N PRO A 193 13.64 10.75 18.70
CA PRO A 193 13.87 11.49 17.47
C PRO A 193 15.06 12.47 17.65
N ILE A 194 16.10 12.36 16.82
CA ILE A 194 17.11 13.41 16.68
C ILE A 194 17.28 13.70 15.19
N TRP A 195 16.75 14.84 14.78
CA TRP A 195 16.84 15.40 13.43
C TRP A 195 18.28 15.80 13.10
N ARG A 196 18.84 15.31 12.00
CA ARG A 196 19.93 15.97 11.24
C ARG A 196 19.88 15.56 9.76
N THR A 197 19.88 16.56 8.90
CA THR A 197 19.75 16.49 7.44
C THR A 197 21.11 16.31 6.76
N HIS A 198 21.28 15.27 5.94
CA HIS A 198 22.24 15.27 4.82
C HIS A 198 21.75 14.32 3.70
N SER A 199 21.49 14.87 2.52
CA SER A 199 21.17 14.12 1.30
C SER A 199 22.44 13.65 0.58
N PRO A 200 22.53 12.39 0.10
CA PRO A 200 23.58 11.97 -0.82
C PRO A 200 23.12 12.05 -2.29
N ARG A 201 24.05 12.41 -3.19
CA ARG A 201 23.90 12.38 -4.66
C ARG A 201 23.99 10.93 -5.18
N TYR A 202 23.10 10.56 -6.10
CA TYR A 202 23.07 9.25 -6.76
C TYR A 202 24.03 9.17 -7.97
N PRO A 203 24.73 8.04 -8.18
CA PRO A 203 25.48 7.77 -9.42
C PRO A 203 24.56 7.26 -10.55
N ARG A 204 24.94 7.54 -11.80
CA ARG A 204 24.20 7.13 -13.01
C ARG A 204 24.29 5.60 -13.25
N PRO A 205 23.20 4.95 -13.71
CA PRO A 205 23.19 3.52 -13.97
C PRO A 205 23.92 3.14 -15.25
N ASP A 206 24.53 1.95 -15.21
CA ASP A 206 25.37 1.38 -16.27
C ASP A 206 24.52 0.74 -17.40
N LYS A 207 25.05 0.71 -18.63
CA LYS A 207 24.29 0.35 -19.87
C LYS A 207 23.60 -1.03 -19.81
N ALA A 208 24.21 -2.00 -19.13
CA ALA A 208 23.64 -3.34 -18.97
C ALA A 208 22.35 -3.35 -18.10
N HIS A 209 22.26 -2.42 -17.14
CA HIS A 209 21.08 -2.26 -16.29
C HIS A 209 19.92 -1.62 -17.05
N SER A 210 20.20 -0.68 -17.96
CA SER A 210 19.19 -0.09 -18.84
C SER A 210 18.58 -1.11 -19.81
N GLU A 211 19.37 -2.04 -20.31
CA GLU A 211 18.88 -3.07 -21.24
C GLU A 211 17.99 -4.11 -20.56
N MET A 212 18.30 -4.47 -19.30
CA MET A 212 17.48 -5.36 -18.49
C MET A 212 16.15 -4.70 -18.08
N GLN A 213 16.17 -3.43 -17.67
CA GLN A 213 14.95 -2.68 -17.36
C GLN A 213 14.03 -2.57 -18.58
N TRP A 214 14.58 -2.31 -19.76
CA TRP A 214 13.80 -2.25 -20.99
C TRP A 214 13.14 -3.58 -21.36
N LYS A 215 13.83 -4.72 -21.16
CA LYS A 215 13.26 -6.07 -21.40
C LYS A 215 12.11 -6.38 -20.43
N VAL A 216 12.24 -5.97 -19.17
CA VAL A 216 11.19 -6.14 -18.15
C VAL A 216 9.97 -5.27 -18.45
N GLU A 217 10.16 -3.99 -18.77
CA GLU A 217 9.07 -3.08 -19.14
C GLU A 217 8.31 -3.58 -20.39
N ARG A 218 9.03 -4.09 -21.39
CA ARG A 218 8.42 -4.66 -22.59
C ARG A 218 7.55 -5.89 -22.27
N THR A 219 8.04 -6.77 -21.41
CA THR A 219 7.32 -7.98 -21.00
C THR A 219 6.06 -7.63 -20.19
N LEU A 220 6.15 -6.66 -19.28
CA LEU A 220 5.00 -6.17 -18.52
C LEU A 220 3.95 -5.50 -19.41
N GLN A 221 4.39 -4.76 -20.44
CA GLN A 221 3.49 -4.14 -21.39
C GLN A 221 2.77 -5.18 -22.27
N ASP A 222 3.46 -6.25 -22.68
CA ASP A 222 2.85 -7.35 -23.44
C ASP A 222 1.81 -8.12 -22.61
N ILE A 223 2.08 -8.34 -21.33
CA ILE A 223 1.11 -8.94 -20.39
C ILE A 223 -0.12 -8.03 -20.26
N ARG A 224 0.09 -6.72 -20.04
CA ARG A 224 -0.99 -5.74 -19.94
C ARG A 224 -1.85 -5.67 -21.21
N ASN A 225 -1.23 -5.78 -22.38
CA ASN A 225 -1.92 -5.80 -23.67
C ASN A 225 -2.71 -7.09 -23.90
N LYS A 226 -2.17 -8.26 -23.49
CA LYS A 226 -2.89 -9.54 -23.56
C LYS A 226 -4.15 -9.55 -22.68
N HIS A 227 -4.09 -8.92 -21.52
CA HIS A 227 -5.26 -8.86 -20.62
C HIS A 227 -6.28 -7.78 -21.00
N ARG A 228 -5.92 -6.77 -21.81
CA ARG A 228 -6.88 -5.78 -22.36
C ARG A 228 -7.68 -6.29 -23.56
N GLY A 229 -7.26 -7.38 -24.22
CA GLY A 229 -7.93 -7.91 -25.42
C GLY A 229 -9.09 -8.88 -25.18
N SER A 230 -9.28 -9.36 -23.94
CA SER A 230 -10.35 -10.33 -23.63
C SER A 230 -11.64 -9.60 -23.20
N ALA A 231 -12.25 -8.88 -24.14
CA ALA A 231 -13.63 -8.46 -24.00
C ALA A 231 -14.53 -9.68 -24.20
N TYR A 232 -15.21 -10.09 -23.14
CA TYR A 232 -16.26 -11.11 -23.16
C TYR A 232 -17.33 -10.76 -24.21
N HIS A 233 -17.43 -11.59 -25.27
CA HIS A 233 -18.64 -11.70 -26.08
C HIS A 233 -19.46 -12.88 -25.54
N PRO A 234 -20.72 -12.67 -25.10
CA PRO A 234 -21.61 -13.80 -24.79
C PRO A 234 -22.00 -14.51 -26.10
N PRO A 235 -22.03 -15.85 -26.14
CA PRO A 235 -22.36 -16.58 -27.35
C PRO A 235 -23.87 -16.53 -27.62
N SER A 236 -24.21 -15.96 -28.78
CA SER A 236 -25.50 -16.13 -29.45
C SER A 236 -25.52 -17.47 -30.20
N SER A 237 -26.45 -18.36 -29.87
CA SER A 237 -26.89 -19.51 -30.66
C SER A 237 -28.34 -19.74 -30.25
N VAL A 238 -29.39 -19.56 -31.06
CA VAL A 238 -29.70 -20.01 -32.44
C VAL A 238 -29.51 -21.52 -32.61
N TYR A 239 -30.56 -22.25 -32.23
CA TYR A 239 -31.00 -23.45 -32.95
C TYR A 239 -32.50 -23.32 -33.23
N GLY A 240 -32.82 -23.09 -34.51
CA GLY A 240 -34.15 -23.29 -35.06
C GLY A 240 -34.25 -24.72 -35.59
N GLY A 241 -35.32 -25.42 -35.21
CA GLY A 241 -35.71 -26.71 -35.77
C GLY A 241 -37.23 -26.85 -35.71
N LYS A 242 -37.90 -26.45 -36.80
CA LYS A 242 -39.28 -26.89 -37.12
C LYS A 242 -39.24 -28.41 -37.39
N TRP A 243 -40.31 -29.15 -37.09
CA TRP A 243 -41.07 -30.02 -38.02
C TRP A 243 -42.25 -30.71 -37.27
N HIS A 244 -43.46 -30.49 -37.82
CA HIS A 244 -44.69 -31.31 -37.83
C HIS A 244 -45.55 -31.66 -36.59
N SER A 245 -46.69 -30.96 -36.50
CA SER A 245 -48.07 -31.45 -36.79
C SER A 245 -48.48 -32.87 -36.33
N ARG A 246 -49.38 -32.95 -35.35
CA ARG A 246 -50.45 -33.95 -35.30
C ARG A 246 -51.69 -33.44 -34.56
N LYS A 247 -52.83 -33.57 -35.23
CA LYS A 247 -54.20 -33.32 -34.77
C LYS A 247 -54.69 -34.40 -33.79
N ASN A 248 -55.86 -34.12 -33.20
CA ASN A 248 -56.83 -34.98 -32.50
C ASN A 248 -56.68 -34.88 -30.98
N GLY A 249 -57.70 -34.63 -30.16
CA GLY A 249 -59.15 -34.57 -30.32
C GLY A 249 -59.72 -34.78 -28.92
N ARG A 250 -60.70 -33.97 -28.50
CA ARG A 250 -61.51 -34.21 -27.29
C ARG A 250 -62.15 -35.61 -27.35
N PRO A 251 -62.52 -36.19 -26.21
CA PRO A 251 -63.93 -36.08 -25.84
C PRO A 251 -64.19 -35.74 -24.36
N HIS A 252 -65.46 -35.44 -24.14
CA HIS A 252 -66.14 -35.04 -22.92
C HIS A 252 -66.13 -36.08 -21.79
N SER A 253 -66.60 -35.57 -20.64
CA SER A 253 -67.46 -36.16 -19.60
C SER A 253 -66.82 -36.96 -18.46
N GLY A 254 -67.12 -36.46 -17.27
CA GLY A 254 -66.82 -36.94 -15.93
C GLY A 254 -67.05 -35.77 -14.98
#